data_AF-A0A1S6QJV2-F1
#
_entry.id   AF-A0A1S6QJV2-F1
#
_cell.length_a   1.000
_cell.length_b   1.000
_cell.length_c   1.000
_cell.angle_alpha   90.00
_cell.angle_beta   90.00
_cell.angle_gamma   90.00
#
_symmetry.space_group_name_H-M   'P 1'
#
loop_
_entity.id
_entity.type
_entity.pdbx_description
1 polymer ?
#
loop_
_entity_poly.entity_id
_entity_poly.type
_entity_poly.pdbx_seq_one_letter_code
_entity_poly.pdbx_strand_id
1 'polypeptide(L)'
;MSTKKPVFNEQQWRTAQEAVAEEYENYLEELRSNGVDYTIKNARKLLIYQDLLMEWKHKLPTVISDLEDNPFALSVFDDLKKKRGSQLLQRGYDHIANWPDFNPTPLTLWLELEEDVSI
;
A
#
# COMPACT_ATOMS: atom_id res chain seq x y z
N MET A 1 -20.55 13.10 -10.94
CA MET A 1 -21.46 12.71 -9.84
C MET A 1 -20.60 12.60 -8.58
N SER A 2 -20.91 13.31 -7.49
CA SER A 2 -20.15 13.17 -6.23
C SER A 2 -20.47 11.83 -5.57
N THR A 3 -19.72 10.80 -5.94
CA THR A 3 -19.63 9.55 -5.18
C THR A 3 -19.03 9.87 -3.82
N LYS A 4 -19.87 9.96 -2.78
CA LYS A 4 -19.41 10.07 -1.40
C LYS A 4 -18.54 8.86 -1.10
N LYS A 5 -17.26 9.09 -0.80
CA LYS A 5 -16.34 8.03 -0.38
C LYS A 5 -16.86 7.42 0.94
N PRO A 6 -16.72 6.10 1.13
CA PRO A 6 -17.12 5.45 2.37
C PRO A 6 -16.35 6.04 3.54
N VAL A 7 -17.08 6.44 4.59
CA VAL A 7 -16.47 6.92 5.85
C VAL A 7 -16.21 5.70 6.73
N PHE A 8 -14.94 5.45 7.04
CA PHE A 8 -14.52 4.37 7.92
C PHE A 8 -14.24 4.89 9.32
N ASN A 9 -14.58 4.10 10.34
CA ASN A 9 -14.32 4.46 11.74
C ASN A 9 -12.87 4.14 12.14
N GLU A 10 -12.46 4.66 13.30
CA GLU A 10 -11.10 4.49 13.83
C GLU A 10 -10.66 3.02 13.92
N GLN A 11 -11.56 2.12 14.34
CA GLN A 11 -11.25 0.70 14.45
C GLN A 11 -10.98 0.07 13.08
N GLN A 12 -11.75 0.44 12.06
CA GLN A 12 -11.54 -0.04 10.69
C GLN A 12 -10.19 0.43 10.16
N TRP A 13 -9.83 1.70 10.38
CA TRP A 13 -8.53 2.24 9.98
C TRP A 13 -7.36 1.56 10.69
N ARG A 14 -7.50 1.27 11.99
CA ARG A 14 -6.51 0.51 12.74
C ARG A 14 -6.34 -0.90 12.16
N THR A 15 -7.44 -1.58 11.85
CA THR A 15 -7.37 -2.91 11.21
C THR A 15 -6.76 -2.85 9.81
N ALA A 16 -7.03 -1.80 9.04
CA ALA A 16 -6.38 -1.58 7.74
C ALA A 16 -4.87 -1.37 7.90
N GLN A 17 -4.44 -0.51 8.83
CA GLN A 17 -3.04 -0.29 9.15
C GLN A 17 -2.31 -1.59 9.54
N GLU A 18 -2.93 -2.39 10.41
CA GLU A 18 -2.40 -3.70 10.84
C GLU A 18 -2.27 -4.66 9.65
N ALA A 19 -3.27 -4.70 8.76
CA ALA A 19 -3.26 -5.58 7.59
C ALA A 19 -2.20 -5.20 6.55
N VAL A 20 -1.97 -3.90 6.31
CA VAL A 20 -0.90 -3.43 5.41
C VAL A 20 0.48 -3.75 6.00
N ALA A 21 0.64 -3.60 7.32
CA ALA A 21 1.87 -4.00 8.00
C ALA A 21 2.10 -5.52 7.91
N GLU A 22 1.05 -6.32 8.06
CA GLU A 22 1.10 -7.79 7.93
C GLU A 22 1.49 -8.22 6.51
N GLU A 23 0.96 -7.57 5.46
CA GLU A 23 1.35 -7.81 4.07
C GLU A 23 2.86 -7.62 3.87
N TYR A 24 3.43 -6.57 4.46
CA TYR A 24 4.87 -6.32 4.40
C TYR A 24 5.69 -7.37 5.16
N GLU A 25 5.28 -7.73 6.38
CA GLU A 25 5.99 -8.74 7.18
C GLU A 25 5.99 -10.11 6.49
N ASN A 26 4.85 -10.51 5.92
CA ASN A 26 4.73 -11.74 5.12
C ASN A 26 5.72 -11.73 3.94
N TYR A 27 5.87 -10.59 3.27
CA TYR A 27 6.83 -10.45 2.19
C TYR A 27 8.28 -10.52 2.70
N LEU A 28 8.60 -9.94 3.86
CA LEU A 28 9.93 -10.11 4.46
C LEU A 28 10.24 -11.57 4.81
N GLU A 29 9.26 -12.33 5.27
CA GLU A 29 9.41 -13.77 5.50
C GLU A 29 9.65 -14.55 4.22
N GLU A 30 8.97 -14.18 3.13
CA GLU A 30 9.21 -14.72 1.80
C GLU A 30 10.66 -14.46 1.35
N LEU A 31 11.15 -13.23 1.49
CA LEU A 31 12.53 -12.89 1.13
C LEU A 31 13.55 -13.69 1.96
N ARG A 32 13.33 -13.78 3.27
CA ARG A 32 14.19 -14.53 4.19
C ARG A 32 14.23 -16.02 3.86
N SER A 33 13.09 -16.62 3.55
CA SER A 33 12.98 -18.05 3.25
C SER A 33 13.60 -18.43 1.90
N ASN A 34 13.62 -17.53 0.92
CA ASN A 34 14.19 -17.76 -0.41
C ASN A 34 15.67 -17.34 -0.54
N GLY A 35 16.23 -16.66 0.46
CA GLY A 35 17.65 -16.35 0.56
C GLY A 35 18.11 -15.09 -0.19
N VAL A 36 19.42 -14.86 -0.16
CA VAL A 36 20.05 -13.59 -0.54
C VAL A 36 19.88 -13.28 -2.03
N ASP A 37 20.09 -14.25 -2.92
CA ASP A 37 19.98 -14.03 -4.37
C ASP A 37 18.55 -13.66 -4.79
N TYR A 38 17.55 -14.30 -4.17
CA TYR A 38 16.15 -13.94 -4.37
C TYR A 38 15.87 -12.53 -3.87
N THR A 39 16.41 -12.18 -2.70
CA THR A 39 16.27 -10.85 -2.11
C THR A 39 16.86 -9.76 -3.00
N ILE A 40 18.05 -9.98 -3.57
CA ILE A 40 18.70 -9.03 -4.49
C ILE A 40 17.83 -8.81 -5.73
N LYS A 41 17.29 -9.88 -6.34
CA LYS A 41 16.40 -9.78 -7.50
C LYS A 41 15.11 -9.01 -7.20
N ASN A 42 14.67 -9.04 -5.94
CA ASN A 42 13.43 -8.43 -5.48
C ASN A 42 13.63 -7.11 -4.71
N ALA A 43 14.85 -6.54 -4.73
CA ALA A 43 15.18 -5.32 -3.99
C ALA A 43 14.29 -4.13 -4.39
N ARG A 44 13.94 -3.98 -5.68
CA ARG A 44 13.03 -2.92 -6.14
C ARG A 44 11.64 -3.03 -5.49
N LYS A 45 11.07 -4.24 -5.45
CA LYS A 45 9.77 -4.48 -4.80
C LYS A 45 9.84 -4.21 -3.30
N LEU A 46 10.94 -4.60 -2.64
CA LEU A 46 11.18 -4.31 -1.23
C LEU A 46 11.21 -2.80 -0.93
N LEU A 47 11.91 -2.00 -1.75
CA LEU A 47 11.96 -0.55 -1.58
C LEU A 47 10.58 0.10 -1.78
N ILE A 48 9.87 -0.26 -2.84
CA ILE A 48 8.51 0.25 -3.10
C ILE A 48 7.56 -0.08 -1.95
N TYR A 49 7.63 -1.31 -1.43
CA TYR A 49 6.84 -1.72 -0.27
C TYR A 49 7.17 -0.88 0.97
N GLN A 50 8.45 -0.59 1.22
CA GLN A 50 8.88 0.26 2.32
C GLN A 50 8.33 1.69 2.19
N ASP A 51 8.43 2.27 0.99
CA ASP A 51 7.96 3.62 0.70
C ASP A 51 6.44 3.74 0.91
N LEU A 52 5.67 2.79 0.39
CA LEU A 52 4.21 2.75 0.60
C LEU A 52 3.84 2.53 2.07
N LEU A 53 4.55 1.63 2.76
CA LEU A 53 4.30 1.33 4.17
C LEU A 53 4.60 2.51 5.10
N MET A 54 5.50 3.42 4.73
CA MET A 54 5.84 4.58 5.57
C MET A 54 4.60 5.44 5.86
N GLU A 55 3.74 5.67 4.87
CA GLU A 55 2.50 6.43 5.07
C GLU A 55 1.57 5.75 6.09
N TRP A 56 1.57 4.41 6.11
CA TRP A 56 0.78 3.63 7.06
C TRP A 56 1.41 3.53 8.45
N LYS A 57 2.69 3.85 8.65
CA LYS A 57 3.35 3.76 9.97
C LYS A 57 3.10 4.97 10.87
N HIS A 58 2.47 6.03 10.35
CA HIS A 58 2.18 7.23 11.12
C HIS A 58 1.10 7.01 12.21
N LYS A 59 0.88 8.04 13.03
CA LYS A 59 -0.20 8.04 14.03
C LYS A 59 -1.54 7.90 13.31
N LEU A 60 -2.45 7.12 13.88
CA LEU A 60 -3.75 6.82 13.26
C LEU A 60 -4.53 8.06 12.78
N PRO A 61 -4.59 9.19 13.51
CA PRO A 61 -5.25 10.40 12.99
C PRO A 61 -4.61 10.98 11.72
N THR A 62 -3.29 10.87 11.58
CA THR A 62 -2.55 11.30 10.38
C THR A 62 -2.86 10.36 9.21
N VAL A 63 -2.81 9.05 9.44
CA VAL A 63 -3.18 8.04 8.43
C VAL A 63 -4.60 8.27 7.92
N ILE A 64 -5.55 8.55 8.80
CA ILE A 64 -6.93 8.87 8.41
C ILE A 64 -6.95 10.13 7.56
N SER A 65 -6.39 11.24 8.05
CA SER A 65 -6.42 12.52 7.34
C SER A 65 -5.75 12.46 5.96
N ASP A 66 -4.66 11.71 5.83
CA ASP A 66 -3.87 11.68 4.60
C ASP A 66 -4.44 10.70 3.58
N LEU A 67 -5.09 9.62 4.02
CA LEU A 67 -5.55 8.53 3.15
C LEU A 67 -7.06 8.43 3.00
N GLU A 68 -7.87 9.14 3.79
CA GLU A 68 -9.35 9.06 3.72
C GLU A 68 -9.91 9.45 2.35
N ASP A 69 -9.17 10.28 1.63
CA ASP A 69 -9.51 10.71 0.28
C ASP A 69 -8.75 9.97 -0.82
N ASN A 70 -7.90 8.99 -0.52
CA ASN A 70 -7.15 8.28 -1.53
C ASN A 70 -7.87 6.98 -1.95
N PRO A 71 -8.50 6.90 -3.14
CA PRO A 71 -9.28 5.71 -3.53
C PRO A 71 -8.43 4.43 -3.61
N PHE A 72 -7.14 4.57 -3.95
CA PHE A 72 -6.19 3.48 -3.97
C PHE A 72 -5.95 2.96 -2.55
N ALA A 73 -5.68 3.83 -1.57
CA ALA A 73 -5.55 3.46 -0.16
C ALA A 73 -6.83 2.79 0.37
N LEU A 74 -8.01 3.32 0.01
CA LEU A 74 -9.30 2.78 0.45
C LEU A 74 -9.58 1.35 -0.07
N SER A 75 -8.87 0.89 -1.10
CA SER A 75 -9.03 -0.48 -1.63
C SER A 75 -8.68 -1.56 -0.58
N VAL A 76 -7.86 -1.25 0.42
CA VAL A 76 -7.56 -2.18 1.54
C VAL A 76 -8.81 -2.63 2.27
N PHE A 77 -9.81 -1.74 2.40
CA PHE A 77 -11.06 -2.08 3.09
C PHE A 77 -11.88 -3.10 2.30
N ASP A 78 -11.75 -3.12 0.97
CA ASP A 78 -12.43 -4.11 0.14
C ASP A 78 -11.75 -5.48 0.19
N ASP A 79 -10.42 -5.52 0.36
CA ASP A 79 -9.69 -6.77 0.64
C ASP A 79 -10.16 -7.37 1.97
N LEU A 80 -10.20 -6.54 3.01
CA LEU A 80 -10.59 -6.94 4.35
C LEU A 80 -12.05 -7.43 4.42
N LYS A 81 -12.98 -6.79 3.68
CA LYS A 81 -14.37 -7.28 3.54
C LYS A 81 -14.42 -8.68 2.93
N LYS A 82 -13.49 -9.01 2.03
CA LYS A 82 -13.40 -10.34 1.37
C LYS A 82 -12.65 -11.37 2.24
N LYS A 83 -12.18 -11.00 3.44
CA LYS A 83 -11.37 -11.84 4.35
C LYS A 83 -10.09 -12.38 3.69
N ARG A 84 -9.57 -11.66 2.71
CA ARG A 84 -8.26 -11.89 2.08
C ARG A 84 -7.42 -10.75 2.64
N GLY A 85 -6.29 -11.01 3.29
CA GLY A 85 -5.46 -9.94 3.87
C GLY A 85 -5.14 -8.82 2.86
N SER A 86 -4.54 -7.73 3.33
CA SER A 86 -4.19 -6.60 2.46
C SER A 86 -3.41 -7.08 1.22
N GLN A 87 -3.78 -6.54 0.06
CA GLN A 87 -3.00 -6.64 -1.18
C GLN A 87 -2.60 -5.25 -1.69
N LEU A 88 -2.64 -4.24 -0.81
CA LEU A 88 -2.39 -2.85 -1.17
C LEU A 88 -0.96 -2.63 -1.65
N LEU A 89 0.03 -3.19 -0.93
CA LEU A 89 1.43 -3.04 -1.31
C LEU A 89 1.71 -3.76 -2.63
N GLN A 90 1.15 -4.96 -2.81
CA GLN A 90 1.26 -5.72 -4.05
C GLN A 90 0.67 -4.95 -5.23
N ARG A 91 -0.55 -4.40 -5.08
CA ARG A 91 -1.16 -3.54 -6.10
C ARG A 91 -0.29 -2.32 -6.41
N GLY A 92 0.30 -1.71 -5.39
CA GLY A 92 1.15 -0.53 -5.55
C GLY A 92 2.39 -0.86 -6.35
N TYR A 93 3.05 -1.98 -6.02
CA TYR A 93 4.15 -2.49 -6.81
C TYR A 93 3.76 -2.79 -8.26
N ASP A 94 2.66 -3.51 -8.50
CA ASP A 94 2.26 -3.88 -9.86
C ASP A 94 1.97 -2.67 -10.74
N HIS A 95 1.44 -1.58 -10.13
CA HIS A 95 1.21 -0.32 -10.81
C HIS A 95 2.54 0.37 -11.21
N ILE A 96 3.56 0.32 -10.36
CA ILE A 96 4.83 1.04 -10.53
C ILE A 96 5.90 0.19 -11.25
N ALA A 97 5.76 -1.13 -11.25
CA ALA A 97 6.75 -2.06 -11.80
C ALA A 97 7.04 -1.80 -13.28
N ASN A 98 6.06 -1.27 -14.02
CA ASN A 98 6.15 -0.94 -15.44
C ASN A 98 6.73 0.47 -15.71
N TRP A 99 6.97 1.28 -14.68
CA TRP A 99 7.53 2.62 -14.88
C TRP A 99 9.01 2.53 -15.25
N PRO A 100 9.45 3.27 -16.29
CA PRO A 100 10.84 3.26 -16.76
C PRO A 100 11.77 3.93 -15.74
N ASP A 101 12.80 3.21 -15.27
CA ASP A 101 13.95 3.62 -14.42
C ASP A 101 13.74 4.86 -13.52
N PHE A 102 12.54 4.98 -12.95
CA PHE A 102 12.20 6.03 -12.01
C PHE A 102 12.22 5.40 -10.63
N ASN A 103 12.97 6.03 -9.73
CA ASN A 103 12.93 5.74 -8.31
C ASN A 103 12.10 6.85 -7.66
N PRO A 104 10.76 6.82 -7.80
CA PRO A 104 9.87 7.88 -7.31
C PRO A 104 10.08 8.08 -5.82
N THR A 105 10.03 9.34 -5.38
CA THR A 105 9.88 9.61 -3.95
C THR A 105 8.51 9.10 -3.47
N PRO A 106 8.33 8.75 -2.18
CA PRO A 106 7.04 8.28 -1.65
C PRO A 106 5.84 9.16 -2.02
N LEU A 107 6.02 10.48 -2.04
CA LEU A 107 4.98 11.44 -2.44
C LEU A 107 4.61 11.34 -3.93
N THR A 108 5.60 11.18 -4.81
CA THR A 108 5.36 11.00 -6.25
C THR A 108 4.62 9.69 -6.53
N LEU A 109 4.94 8.67 -5.75
CA LEU A 109 4.31 7.35 -5.78
C LEU A 109 2.80 7.44 -5.57
N TRP A 110 2.36 8.20 -4.56
CA TRP A 110 0.95 8.34 -4.21
C TRP A 110 0.15 9.21 -5.18
N LEU A 111 0.74 10.29 -5.68
CA LEU A 111 0.08 11.20 -6.63
C LEU A 111 -0.29 10.48 -7.94
N GLU A 112 0.63 9.67 -8.47
CA GLU A 112 0.40 8.92 -9.71
C GLU A 112 -0.60 7.77 -9.51
N LEU A 113 -0.59 7.13 -8.34
CA LEU A 113 -1.60 6.11 -7.97
C LEU A 113 -3.01 6.69 -7.89
N GLU A 114 -3.17 7.98 -7.59
CA GLU A 114 -4.46 8.67 -7.57
C GLU A 114 -4.94 9.08 -8.97
N GLU A 115 -4.03 9.54 -9.85
CA GLU A 115 -4.38 10.05 -11.19
C GLU A 115 -5.02 8.97 -12.08
N ASP A 116 -4.58 7.72 -11.98
CA ASP A 116 -5.06 6.60 -12.81
C ASP A 116 -6.34 5.90 -12.27
N VAL A 117 -6.86 6.28 -11.10
CA VAL A 117 -8.19 5.81 -10.65
C VAL A 117 -9.32 6.50 -11.44
N SER A 118 -8.99 7.49 -12.27
CA SER A 118 -9.93 8.34 -13.01
C SER A 118 -10.46 7.75 -14.33
N ILE A 119 -10.11 6.52 -14.71
CA ILE A 119 -10.47 5.92 -16.02
C ILE A 119 -11.51 4.82 -15.89
#